data_AF-A0A522IWB5-F1
#
_entry.id   AF-A0A522IWB5-F1
#
_cell.length_a   1.000
_cell.length_b   1.000
_cell.length_c   1.000
_cell.angle_alpha   90.00
_cell.angle_beta   90.00
_cell.angle_gamma   90.00
#
_symmetry.space_group_name_H-M   'P 1'
#
loop_
_entity.id
_entity.type
_entity.pdbx_description
1 polymer ?
#
loop_
_entity_poly.entity_id
_entity_poly.type
_entity_poly.pdbx_seq_one_letter_code
_entity_poly.pdbx_strand_id
1 'polypeptide(L)'
;MRRSSIAIRALFALCLLGATFNHLRTIVQHRLLWDYGYGTAISPLSKVYWDTLAVLDPLAAVLLFLKPRAGVWLTALIIVSDVLHNTYYVAAHNQWSASFYLAQAGFLVVVLCLAPVAARGVSPQSRAIPRAAD
;
A
#
# COMPACT_ATOMS: atom_id res chain seq x y z
N MET A 1 -5.90 11.18 -20.06
CA MET A 1 -5.26 11.31 -18.72
C MET A 1 -6.15 10.86 -17.56
N ARG A 2 -7.42 11.28 -17.47
CA ARG A 2 -8.32 10.87 -16.36
C ARG A 2 -8.57 9.35 -16.26
N ARG A 3 -8.82 8.68 -17.41
CA ARG A 3 -8.98 7.21 -17.47
C ARG A 3 -7.72 6.48 -17.00
N SER A 4 -6.54 6.94 -17.43
CA SER A 4 -5.24 6.39 -17.02
C SER A 4 -5.01 6.53 -15.51
N SER A 5 -5.32 7.69 -14.91
CA SER A 5 -5.23 7.88 -13.45
C SER A 5 -6.17 6.96 -12.67
N ILE A 6 -7.40 6.71 -13.16
CA ILE A 6 -8.32 5.76 -12.53
C ILE A 6 -7.78 4.33 -12.65
N ALA A 7 -7.32 3.92 -13.83
CA ALA A 7 -6.77 2.59 -14.05
C ALA A 7 -5.55 2.30 -13.15
N ILE A 8 -4.63 3.26 -13.01
CA ILE A 8 -3.47 3.12 -12.11
C ILE A 8 -3.90 3.00 -10.66
N ARG A 9 -4.89 3.78 -10.22
CA ARG A 9 -5.41 3.69 -8.85
C ARG A 9 -6.15 2.38 -8.60
N ALA A 10 -6.84 1.84 -9.59
CA ALA A 10 -7.43 0.51 -9.52
C ALA A 10 -6.35 -0.56 -9.41
N LEU A 11 -5.27 -0.47 -10.17
CA LEU A 11 -4.11 -1.35 -10.04
C LEU A 11 -3.53 -1.31 -8.62
N PHE A 12 -3.26 -0.11 -8.08
CA PHE A 12 -2.74 0.04 -6.71
C PHE A 12 -3.71 -0.55 -5.68
N ALA A 13 -5.01 -0.30 -5.82
CA ALA A 13 -6.03 -0.84 -4.93
C ALA A 13 -6.08 -2.38 -4.99
N LEU A 14 -5.98 -2.98 -6.17
CA LEU A 14 -5.96 -4.43 -6.31
C LEU A 14 -4.72 -5.05 -5.64
N CYS A 15 -3.55 -4.43 -5.76
CA CYS A 15 -2.34 -4.88 -5.06
C CYS A 15 -2.50 -4.79 -3.54
N LEU A 16 -3.01 -3.67 -3.01
CA LEU A 16 -3.26 -3.48 -1.58
C LEU A 16 -4.30 -4.48 -1.04
N LEU A 17 -5.38 -4.72 -1.78
CA LEU A 17 -6.40 -5.70 -1.38
C LEU A 17 -5.87 -7.14 -1.43
N GLY A 18 -4.99 -7.45 -2.39
CA GLY A 18 -4.28 -8.73 -2.42
C GLY A 18 -3.37 -8.92 -1.20
N ALA A 19 -2.63 -7.88 -0.80
CA ALA A 19 -1.84 -7.87 0.43
C ALA A 19 -2.73 -8.02 1.68
N THR A 20 -3.83 -7.26 1.75
CA THR A 20 -4.85 -7.37 2.81
C THR A 20 -5.35 -8.80 2.96
N PHE A 21 -5.71 -9.45 1.84
CA PHE A 21 -6.16 -10.84 1.86
C PHE A 21 -5.09 -11.76 2.44
N ASN A 22 -3.82 -11.56 2.07
CA ASN A 22 -2.72 -12.34 2.62
C ASN A 22 -2.56 -12.12 4.14
N HIS A 23 -2.65 -10.88 4.62
CA HIS A 23 -2.61 -10.57 6.05
C HIS A 23 -3.77 -11.23 6.79
N LEU A 24 -5.00 -11.08 6.31
CA LEU A 24 -6.20 -11.66 6.95
C LEU A 24 -6.14 -13.19 6.96
N ARG A 25 -5.75 -13.82 5.85
CA ARG A 25 -5.53 -15.29 5.79
C ARG A 25 -4.52 -15.73 6.85
N THR A 26 -3.40 -15.02 6.95
CA THR A 26 -2.33 -15.32 7.92
C THR A 26 -2.82 -15.15 9.36
N ILE A 27 -3.57 -14.07 9.66
CA ILE A 27 -4.18 -13.84 10.98
C ILE A 27 -5.18 -14.96 11.32
N VAL A 28 -5.96 -15.45 10.35
CA VAL A 28 -6.87 -16.58 10.58
C VAL A 28 -6.10 -17.86 10.91
N GLN A 29 -4.99 -18.12 10.20
CA GLN A 29 -4.16 -19.32 10.35
C GLN A 29 -3.29 -19.32 11.61
N HIS A 30 -2.70 -18.18 11.95
CA HIS A 30 -1.66 -18.06 12.96
C HIS A 30 -2.04 -17.19 14.16
N ARG A 31 -3.24 -16.60 14.14
CA ARG A 31 -3.71 -15.57 15.07
C ARG A 31 -2.98 -14.23 14.89
N LEU A 32 -3.49 -13.21 15.59
CA LEU A 32 -2.82 -11.92 15.70
C LEU A 32 -1.45 -12.11 16.35
N LEU A 33 -0.54 -11.18 16.05
CA LEU A 33 0.84 -11.16 16.53
C LEU A 33 1.64 -12.40 16.14
N TRP A 34 1.42 -12.89 14.92
CA TRP A 34 2.21 -13.98 14.36
C TRP A 34 3.71 -13.62 14.33
N ASP A 35 4.55 -14.61 14.62
CA ASP A 35 6.00 -14.47 14.74
C ASP A 35 6.76 -14.84 13.45
N TYR A 36 6.06 -14.91 12.32
CA TYR A 36 6.62 -15.23 11.01
C TYR A 36 7.27 -16.63 10.94
N GLY A 37 7.08 -17.47 11.97
CA GLY A 37 7.78 -18.74 12.12
C GLY A 37 9.22 -18.61 12.66
N TYR A 38 9.67 -17.41 13.06
CA TYR A 38 11.02 -17.18 13.59
C TYR A 38 11.07 -17.08 15.13
N GLY A 39 9.96 -17.32 15.84
CA GLY A 39 9.94 -17.39 17.29
C GLY A 39 10.37 -16.08 17.98
N THR A 40 11.34 -16.19 18.90
CA THR A 40 11.87 -15.06 19.68
C THR A 40 12.76 -14.11 18.87
N ALA A 41 13.10 -14.45 17.62
CA ALA A 41 13.88 -13.57 16.76
C ALA A 41 13.08 -12.39 16.18
N ILE A 42 11.74 -12.42 16.31
CA ILE A 42 10.87 -11.32 15.88
C ILE A 42 10.61 -10.33 17.00
N SER A 43 10.91 -9.06 16.73
CA SER A 43 10.53 -7.94 17.58
C SER A 43 9.00 -7.84 17.71
N PRO A 44 8.45 -7.58 18.90
CA PRO A 44 7.02 -7.31 19.08
C PRO A 44 6.50 -6.19 18.16
N LEU A 45 7.32 -5.19 17.85
CA LEU A 45 6.95 -4.11 16.94
C LEU A 45 6.66 -4.60 15.53
N SER A 46 7.41 -5.59 15.05
CA SER A 46 7.20 -6.19 13.72
C SER A 46 5.88 -6.94 13.64
N LYS A 47 5.50 -7.64 14.72
CA LYS A 47 4.22 -8.35 14.81
C LYS A 47 3.04 -7.37 14.75
N VAL A 48 3.11 -6.29 15.51
CA VAL A 48 2.10 -5.22 15.50
C VAL A 48 2.06 -4.52 14.15
N TYR A 49 3.22 -4.23 13.57
CA TYR A 49 3.31 -3.63 12.24
C TYR A 49 2.59 -4.49 11.19
N TRP A 50 2.85 -5.80 11.19
CA TRP A 50 2.20 -6.75 10.28
C TRP A 50 0.67 -6.74 10.39
N ASP A 51 0.14 -6.82 11.61
CA ASP A 51 -1.30 -6.82 11.82
C ASP A 51 -1.93 -5.47 11.41
N THR A 52 -1.20 -4.37 11.60
CA THR A 52 -1.65 -3.02 11.23
C THR A 52 -1.84 -2.87 9.71
N LEU A 53 -1.05 -3.57 8.90
CA LEU A 53 -1.19 -3.55 7.43
C LEU A 53 -2.55 -4.10 6.97
N ALA A 54 -3.14 -5.06 7.69
CA ALA A 54 -4.48 -5.56 7.41
C ALA A 54 -5.58 -4.47 7.48
N VAL A 55 -5.28 -3.34 8.15
CA VAL A 55 -6.17 -2.18 8.25
C VAL A 55 -5.72 -1.04 7.34
N LEU A 56 -4.42 -0.77 7.25
CA LEU A 56 -3.89 0.33 6.44
C LEU A 56 -4.06 0.11 4.93
N ASP A 57 -3.90 -1.12 4.46
CA ASP A 57 -4.05 -1.47 3.05
C ASP A 57 -5.46 -1.19 2.51
N PRO A 58 -6.56 -1.70 3.12
CA PRO A 58 -7.90 -1.41 2.63
C PRO A 58 -8.27 0.07 2.82
N LEU A 59 -7.75 0.73 3.86
CA LEU A 59 -7.92 2.18 4.04
C LEU A 59 -7.28 2.95 2.88
N ALA A 60 -6.04 2.63 2.50
CA ALA A 60 -5.37 3.22 1.36
C ALA A 60 -6.12 2.93 0.05
N ALA A 61 -6.59 1.70 -0.14
CA ALA A 61 -7.39 1.31 -1.30
C ALA A 61 -8.66 2.16 -1.45
N VAL A 62 -9.38 2.41 -0.34
CA VAL A 62 -10.57 3.28 -0.33
C VAL A 62 -10.18 4.74 -0.60
N LEU A 63 -9.11 5.24 0.03
CA LEU A 63 -8.64 6.61 -0.14
C LEU A 63 -8.18 6.92 -1.56
N LEU A 64 -7.67 5.95 -2.31
CA LEU A 64 -7.32 6.13 -3.73
C LEU A 64 -8.52 6.65 -4.55
N PHE A 65 -9.75 6.33 -4.16
CA PHE A 65 -10.95 6.79 -4.86
C PHE A 65 -11.60 8.01 -4.19
N LEU A 66 -11.68 8.04 -2.86
CA LEU A 66 -12.31 9.14 -2.12
C LEU A 66 -11.45 10.40 -2.04
N LYS A 67 -10.15 10.24 -1.79
CA LYS A 67 -9.18 11.34 -1.64
C LYS A 67 -7.88 10.96 -2.37
N PRO A 68 -7.84 11.02 -3.71
CA PRO A 68 -6.81 10.36 -4.52
C PRO A 68 -5.37 10.73 -4.16
N ARG A 69 -5.11 11.99 -3.80
CA ARG A 69 -3.78 12.43 -3.35
C ARG A 69 -3.38 11.77 -2.03
N ALA A 70 -4.29 11.75 -1.05
CA ALA A 70 -4.05 11.11 0.23
C ALA A 70 -3.90 9.59 0.06
N GLY A 71 -4.72 8.97 -0.79
CA GLY A 71 -4.60 7.54 -1.12
C GLY A 71 -3.23 7.20 -1.72
N VAL A 72 -2.77 7.94 -2.74
CA VAL A 72 -1.45 7.71 -3.36
C VAL A 72 -0.31 7.89 -2.36
N TRP A 73 -0.37 8.94 -1.53
CA TRP A 73 0.63 9.15 -0.48
C TRP A 73 0.64 8.02 0.55
N LEU A 74 -0.52 7.58 1.02
CA LEU A 74 -0.61 6.49 1.98
C LEU A 74 -0.13 5.17 1.36
N THR A 75 -0.50 4.87 0.10
CA THR A 75 0.03 3.70 -0.63
C THR A 75 1.55 3.74 -0.69
N ALA A 76 2.15 4.89 -1.03
CA ALA A 76 3.60 5.03 -1.09
C ALA A 76 4.27 4.81 0.28
N LEU A 77 3.70 5.38 1.35
CA LEU A 77 4.23 5.19 2.70
C LEU A 77 4.16 3.72 3.15
N ILE A 78 3.02 3.06 2.92
CA ILE A 78 2.84 1.63 3.21
C ILE A 78 3.91 0.82 2.48
N ILE A 79 3.96 0.89 1.16
CA ILE A 79 4.82 -0.01 0.37
C ILE A 79 6.32 0.27 0.56
N VAL A 80 6.71 1.52 0.79
CA VAL A 80 8.10 1.85 1.17
C VAL A 80 8.43 1.25 2.53
N SER A 81 7.56 1.45 3.54
CA SER A 81 7.80 0.92 4.88
C SER A 81 7.83 -0.61 4.89
N ASP A 82 6.96 -1.26 4.13
CA ASP A 82 6.83 -2.71 4.08
C ASP A 82 8.04 -3.36 3.41
N VAL A 83 8.48 -2.80 2.27
CA VAL A 83 9.71 -3.25 1.63
C VAL A 83 10.91 -3.07 2.55
N LEU A 84 11.07 -1.93 3.21
CA LEU A 84 12.17 -1.71 4.15
C LEU A 84 12.13 -2.69 5.33
N HIS A 85 10.96 -2.87 5.93
CA HIS A 85 10.74 -3.78 7.05
C HIS A 85 11.11 -5.22 6.68
N ASN A 86 10.60 -5.70 5.56
CA ASN A 86 10.81 -7.09 5.12
C ASN A 86 12.21 -7.29 4.51
N THR A 87 12.87 -6.25 3.99
CA THR A 87 14.27 -6.35 3.52
C THR A 87 15.20 -6.76 4.66
N TYR A 88 14.97 -6.24 5.88
CA TYR A 88 15.75 -6.63 7.06
C TYR A 88 15.67 -8.14 7.32
N TYR A 89 14.46 -8.70 7.33
CA TYR A 89 14.25 -10.14 7.55
C TYR A 89 14.73 -10.99 6.38
N VAL A 90 14.52 -10.53 5.15
CA VAL A 90 15.02 -11.21 3.94
C VAL A 90 16.53 -11.31 3.95
N ALA A 91 17.23 -10.24 4.34
CA ALA A 91 18.68 -10.23 4.47
C ALA A 91 19.14 -11.17 5.59
N ALA A 92 18.47 -11.15 6.76
CA ALA A 92 18.81 -11.99 7.90
C ALA A 92 18.60 -13.50 7.65
N HIS A 93 17.65 -13.87 6.78
CA HIS A 93 17.27 -15.26 6.51
C HIS A 93 17.57 -15.73 5.06
N ASN A 94 18.29 -14.93 4.28
CA ASN A 94 18.66 -15.20 2.89
C ASN A 94 17.47 -15.55 1.96
N GLN A 95 16.37 -14.80 2.08
CA GLN A 95 15.10 -15.06 1.37
C GLN A 95 14.88 -14.17 0.13
N TRP A 96 15.95 -13.74 -0.54
CA TRP A 96 15.89 -12.72 -1.61
C TRP A 96 14.99 -13.09 -2.80
N SER A 97 14.83 -14.38 -3.08
CA SER A 97 13.99 -14.89 -4.16
C SER A 97 12.57 -15.25 -3.71
N ALA A 98 12.22 -15.00 -2.44
CA ALA A 98 10.89 -15.34 -1.93
C ALA A 98 9.81 -14.52 -2.65
N SER A 99 8.76 -15.20 -3.10
CA SER A 99 7.70 -14.57 -3.91
C SER A 99 7.00 -13.42 -3.19
N PHE A 100 6.85 -13.50 -1.86
CA PHE A 100 6.27 -12.39 -1.08
C PHE A 100 7.12 -11.12 -1.21
N TYR A 101 8.45 -11.24 -1.12
CA TYR A 101 9.40 -10.13 -1.20
C TYR A 101 9.47 -9.54 -2.62
N LEU A 102 9.51 -10.41 -3.64
CA LEU A 102 9.53 -9.96 -5.02
C LEU A 102 8.23 -9.24 -5.41
N ALA A 103 7.08 -9.68 -4.89
CA ALA A 103 5.79 -9.04 -5.16
C ALA A 103 5.72 -7.61 -4.59
N GLN A 104 6.09 -7.41 -3.32
CA GLN A 104 6.13 -6.08 -2.72
C GLN A 104 7.18 -5.16 -3.38
N ALA A 105 8.35 -5.69 -3.75
CA ALA A 105 9.40 -4.90 -4.42
C ALA A 105 8.95 -4.48 -5.83
N GLY A 106 8.30 -5.38 -6.58
CA GLY A 106 7.67 -5.06 -7.85
C GLY A 106 6.56 -4.02 -7.69
N PHE A 107 5.72 -4.15 -6.67
CA PHE A 107 4.68 -3.16 -6.38
C PHE A 107 5.28 -1.79 -6.00
N LEU A 108 6.36 -1.74 -5.22
CA LEU A 108 7.08 -0.50 -4.93
C LEU A 108 7.53 0.20 -6.21
N VAL A 109 8.18 -0.51 -7.12
CA VAL A 109 8.62 0.04 -8.41
C VAL A 109 7.44 0.62 -9.19
N VAL A 110 6.35 -0.14 -9.28
CA VAL A 110 5.10 0.30 -9.93
C VAL A 110 4.55 1.59 -9.28
N VAL A 111 4.53 1.66 -7.94
CA VAL A 111 4.07 2.85 -7.22
C VAL A 111 4.97 4.06 -7.47
N LEU A 112 6.29 3.92 -7.37
CA LEU A 112 7.23 5.02 -7.57
C LEU A 112 7.14 5.58 -9.00
N CYS A 113 7.01 4.72 -10.00
CA CYS A 113 6.89 5.15 -11.40
C CYS A 113 5.54 5.82 -11.70
N LEU A 114 4.44 5.32 -11.13
CA LEU A 114 3.10 5.71 -11.54
C LEU A 114 2.38 6.67 -10.56
N ALA A 115 2.89 6.88 -9.35
CA ALA A 115 2.32 7.77 -8.35
C ALA A 115 2.08 9.20 -8.87
N PRO A 116 3.02 9.85 -9.61
CA PRO A 116 2.76 11.18 -10.17
C PRO A 116 1.57 11.21 -11.13
N VAL A 117 1.37 10.16 -11.92
CA VAL A 117 0.25 10.05 -12.87
C VAL A 117 -1.06 9.73 -12.15
N ALA A 118 -1.01 8.84 -11.15
CA ALA A 118 -2.14 8.51 -10.30
C ALA A 118 -2.72 9.77 -9.62
N ALA A 119 -1.84 10.68 -9.17
CA ALA A 119 -2.21 11.93 -8.51
C ALA A 119 -2.72 13.05 -9.45
N ARG A 120 -2.44 12.98 -10.76
CA ARG A 120 -2.76 14.03 -11.76
C ARG A 120 -4.22 14.07 -12.26
N GLY A 121 -5.12 13.28 -11.68
CA GLY A 121 -6.56 13.27 -12.02
C GLY A 121 -7.43 14.26 -11.23
N VAL A 122 -6.83 15.08 -10.37
CA VAL A 122 -7.53 16.04 -9.48
C VAL A 122 -7.46 17.44 -10.11
N SER A 123 -8.25 17.70 -11.14
CA SER A 123 -8.48 19.08 -11.59
C SER A 123 -9.35 19.79 -10.54
N PRO A 124 -8.87 20.87 -9.89
CA PRO A 124 -9.75 21.78 -9.18
C PRO A 124 -10.42 22.66 -10.24
N GLN A 125 -11.46 22.17 -10.88
CA GLN A 125 -12.25 22.99 -11.79
C GLN A 125 -13.74 22.68 -11.61
N SER A 126 -14.27 23.13 -10.47
CA SER A 126 -15.61 23.71 -10.37
C SER A 126 -15.76 24.39 -9.01
N ARG A 127 -15.04 25.50 -8.83
CA ARG A 127 -15.60 26.63 -8.09
C ARG A 127 -15.83 27.68 -9.16
N ALA A 128 -16.96 27.54 -9.86
CA ALA A 128 -17.45 28.61 -10.71
C ALA A 128 -17.61 29.82 -9.80
N ILE A 129 -16.77 30.83 -10.00
CA ILE A 129 -17.01 32.18 -9.52
C ILE A 129 -18.20 32.66 -10.36
N PRO A 130 -19.37 32.96 -9.79
CA PRO A 130 -20.27 33.86 -10.47
C PRO A 130 -19.55 35.20 -10.47
N ARG A 131 -19.08 35.65 -11.64
CA ARG A 131 -18.91 37.08 -11.86
C ARG A 131 -20.33 37.64 -11.77
N ALA A 132 -20.67 38.29 -10.66
CA ALA A 132 -21.71 39.29 -10.69
C ALA A 132 -21.14 40.43 -11.55
N ALA A 133 -21.68 40.55 -12.76
CA ALA A 133 -21.58 41.78 -13.54
C ALA A 133 -22.58 42.77 -12.93
N ASP A 134 -22.11 44.01 -12.83
CA ASP A 134 -22.82 45.29 -12.74
C ASP A 134 -23.71 45.56 -11.51
#